data_AF-W4K8E8-F1
#
_entry.id   AF-W4K8E8-F1
#
_cell.length_a   1.000
_cell.length_b   1.000
_cell.length_c   1.000
_cell.angle_alpha   90.00
_cell.angle_beta   90.00
_cell.angle_gamma   90.00
#
_symmetry.space_group_name_H-M   'P 1'
#
loop_
_entity.id
_entity.type
_entity.pdbx_description
1 polymer ?
#
loop_
_entity_poly.entity_id
_entity_poly.type
_entity_poly.pdbx_seq_one_letter_code
_entity_poly.pdbx_strand_id
1 'polypeptide(L)'
;TREALFEKTLEQYTPQGEARTALWGIARKGLTEIDGWLQENSKGTVFVMGDTPSFADVSFYASLLWLEDVLGTGSKEWTELMAADEGRWAKLAEMFLKWKVVDEEGLKSV
;
A
#
# COMPACT_ATOMS: atom_id res chain seq x y z
N THR A 1 -14.03 -16.18 -9.12
CA THR A 1 -13.86 -14.71 -9.08
C THR A 1 -13.65 -14.28 -7.63
N ARG A 2 -13.20 -13.03 -7.38
CA ARG A 2 -12.97 -12.51 -6.01
C ARG A 2 -14.20 -12.68 -5.10
N GLU A 3 -15.40 -12.53 -5.65
CA GLU A 3 -16.65 -12.73 -4.90
C GLU A 3 -16.83 -14.15 -4.34
N ALA A 4 -16.45 -15.19 -5.11
CA ALA A 4 -16.50 -16.57 -4.64
C ALA A 4 -15.48 -16.85 -3.53
N LEU A 5 -14.31 -16.18 -3.56
CA LEU A 5 -13.29 -16.30 -2.51
C LEU A 5 -13.75 -15.63 -1.21
N PHE A 6 -14.44 -14.50 -1.31
CA PHE A 6 -14.88 -13.72 -0.14
C PHE A 6 -16.31 -14.04 0.30
N GLU A 7 -17.00 -14.96 -0.37
CA GLU A 7 -18.42 -15.32 -0.15
C GLU A 7 -19.35 -14.10 -0.09
N LYS A 8 -19.02 -13.05 -0.86
CA LYS A 8 -19.69 -11.74 -0.85
C LYS A 8 -19.69 -11.14 -2.25
N THR A 9 -20.74 -10.39 -2.56
CA THR A 9 -20.74 -9.51 -3.75
C THR A 9 -19.71 -8.40 -3.60
N LEU A 10 -19.22 -7.84 -4.70
CA LEU A 10 -18.28 -6.71 -4.69
C LEU A 10 -18.83 -5.50 -3.93
N GLU A 11 -20.13 -5.23 -4.04
CA GLU A 11 -20.81 -4.14 -3.34
C GLU A 11 -20.81 -4.36 -1.82
N GLN A 12 -21.02 -5.60 -1.37
CA GLN A 12 -20.95 -5.97 0.04
C GLN A 12 -19.53 -6.02 0.57
N TYR A 13 -18.56 -6.37 -0.28
CA TYR A 13 -17.15 -6.37 0.05
C TYR A 13 -16.58 -4.95 0.21
N THR A 14 -17.20 -3.97 -0.47
CA THR A 14 -16.77 -2.56 -0.48
C THR A 14 -17.78 -1.69 0.28
N PRO A 15 -17.86 -1.80 1.62
CA PRO A 15 -18.83 -1.05 2.41
C PRO A 15 -18.63 0.46 2.22
N GLN A 16 -19.71 1.22 2.36
CA GLN A 16 -19.74 2.68 2.17
C GLN A 16 -19.96 3.39 3.51
N GLY A 17 -19.73 4.71 3.51
CA GLY A 17 -19.95 5.56 4.69
C GLY A 17 -19.05 5.20 5.87
N GLU A 18 -19.61 5.19 7.08
CA GLU A 18 -18.85 5.00 8.33
C GLU A 18 -18.11 3.66 8.39
N ALA A 19 -18.68 2.59 7.84
CA ALA A 19 -18.05 1.28 7.81
C ALA A 19 -16.77 1.29 6.94
N ARG A 20 -16.76 2.03 5.83
CA ARG A 20 -15.57 2.24 5.00
C ARG A 20 -14.49 2.98 5.79
N THR A 21 -14.87 4.06 6.46
CA THR A 21 -13.98 4.88 7.27
C THR A 21 -13.35 4.07 8.40
N ALA A 22 -14.12 3.22 9.08
CA ALA A 22 -13.63 2.36 10.14
C ALA A 22 -12.62 1.32 9.62
N LEU A 23 -12.92 0.63 8.53
CA LEU A 23 -12.00 -0.34 7.91
C LEU A 23 -10.71 0.33 7.41
N TRP A 24 -10.82 1.51 6.81
CA TRP A 24 -9.64 2.29 6.42
C TRP A 24 -8.78 2.68 7.62
N GLY A 25 -9.42 3.06 8.73
CA GLY A 25 -8.72 3.32 10.00
C GLY A 25 -7.93 2.12 10.50
N ILE A 26 -8.48 0.92 10.40
CA ILE A 26 -7.78 -0.33 10.76
C ILE A 26 -6.58 -0.57 9.84
N ALA A 27 -6.76 -0.42 8.52
CA ALA A 27 -5.69 -0.59 7.55
C ALA A 27 -4.52 0.39 7.81
N ARG A 28 -4.82 1.67 8.06
CA ARG A 28 -3.81 2.66 8.41
C ARG A 28 -3.10 2.36 9.73
N LYS A 29 -3.84 1.93 10.76
CA LYS A 29 -3.26 1.55 12.05
C LYS A 29 -2.24 0.41 11.88
N GLY A 30 -2.55 -0.58 11.06
CA GLY A 30 -1.62 -1.68 10.76
C GLY A 30 -0.34 -1.21 10.08
N LEU A 31 -0.43 -0.26 9.15
CA LEU A 31 0.75 0.35 8.53
C LEU A 31 1.57 1.13 9.56
N THR A 32 0.95 1.97 10.39
CA THR A 32 1.66 2.69 11.47
C THR A 32 2.34 1.74 12.47
N GLU A 33 1.74 0.60 12.80
CA GLU A 33 2.38 -0.43 13.64
C GLU A 33 3.63 -1.01 12.97
N ILE A 34 3.56 -1.30 11.67
CA ILE A 34 4.70 -1.76 10.87
C ILE A 34 5.81 -0.70 10.86
N ASP A 35 5.49 0.58 10.66
CA ASP A 35 6.50 1.64 10.75
C ASP A 35 7.20 1.63 12.11
N GLY A 36 6.44 1.51 13.21
CA GLY A 36 7.01 1.39 14.56
C GLY A 36 8.06 0.26 14.67
N TRP A 37 7.74 -0.94 14.18
CA TRP A 37 8.70 -2.06 14.18
C TRP A 37 9.95 -1.79 13.35
N LEU A 38 9.80 -1.04 12.24
CA LEU A 38 10.90 -0.73 11.34
C LEU A 38 11.76 0.43 11.86
N GLN A 39 11.19 1.37 12.61
CA GLN A 39 11.97 2.37 13.33
C GLN A 39 12.85 1.75 14.43
N GLU A 40 12.43 0.63 15.02
CA GLU A 40 13.25 -0.08 16.01
C GLU A 40 14.39 -0.87 15.35
N ASN A 41 14.10 -1.59 14.25
CA ASN A 41 15.01 -2.55 13.65
C ASN A 41 15.89 -1.99 12.52
N SER A 42 15.47 -0.88 11.89
CA SER A 42 16.04 -0.38 10.63
C SER A 42 16.19 1.15 10.66
N LYS A 43 16.83 1.66 11.73
CA LYS A 43 16.98 3.10 11.96
C LYS A 43 17.69 3.80 10.82
N GLY A 44 17.07 4.84 10.29
CA GLY A 44 17.65 5.71 9.26
C GLY A 44 17.52 5.19 7.83
N THR A 45 16.90 4.02 7.62
CA THR A 45 16.61 3.49 6.29
C THR A 45 15.10 3.34 6.05
N VAL A 46 14.71 3.39 4.78
CA VAL A 46 13.35 3.08 4.35
C VAL A 46 13.12 1.56 4.20
N PHE A 47 14.18 0.78 4.02
CA PHE A 47 14.05 -0.66 3.76
C PHE A 47 13.99 -1.49 5.05
N VAL A 48 13.29 -2.61 4.95
CA VAL A 48 13.06 -3.54 6.07
C VAL A 48 14.36 -4.12 6.60
N MET A 49 15.32 -4.42 5.74
CA MET A 49 16.54 -5.15 6.10
C MET A 49 17.80 -4.26 6.23
N GLY A 50 17.66 -2.94 6.35
CA GLY A 50 18.79 -2.02 6.39
C GLY A 50 19.00 -1.29 5.06
N ASP A 51 20.22 -1.32 4.53
CA ASP A 51 20.59 -0.42 3.41
C ASP A 51 20.14 -0.91 2.03
N THR A 52 19.77 -2.19 1.90
CA THR A 52 19.42 -2.81 0.63
C THR A 52 17.96 -3.24 0.58
N PRO A 53 17.27 -3.08 -0.57
CA PRO A 53 15.91 -3.57 -0.73
C PRO A 53 15.86 -5.09 -0.64
N SER A 54 14.79 -5.59 -0.04
CA SER A 54 14.49 -7.00 0.13
C SER A 54 13.11 -7.33 -0.45
N PHE A 55 12.74 -8.61 -0.46
CA PHE A 55 11.41 -9.02 -0.90
C PHE A 55 10.27 -8.47 -0.01
N ALA A 56 10.55 -8.20 1.27
CA ALA A 56 9.59 -7.59 2.17
C ALA A 56 9.22 -6.16 1.70
N ASP A 57 10.20 -5.40 1.24
CA ASP A 57 10.00 -4.07 0.69
C ASP A 57 9.13 -4.10 -0.58
N VAL A 58 9.37 -5.08 -1.46
CA VAL A 58 8.54 -5.30 -2.65
C VAL A 58 7.10 -5.65 -2.27
N SER A 59 6.89 -6.45 -1.23
CA SER A 59 5.54 -6.84 -0.78
C SER A 59 4.76 -5.64 -0.24
N PHE A 60 5.42 -4.77 0.53
CA PHE A 60 4.81 -3.51 0.98
C PHE A 60 4.54 -2.58 -0.20
N TYR A 61 5.52 -2.42 -1.10
CA TYR A 61 5.34 -1.59 -2.29
C TYR A 61 4.18 -2.06 -3.17
N ALA A 62 4.03 -3.37 -3.40
CA ALA A 62 2.92 -3.92 -4.18
C ALA A 62 1.56 -3.61 -3.55
N SER A 63 1.48 -3.60 -2.21
CA SER A 63 0.27 -3.20 -1.49
C SER A 63 -0.02 -1.70 -1.67
N LEU A 64 1.01 -0.85 -1.61
CA LEU A 64 0.88 0.59 -1.87
C LEU A 64 0.46 0.87 -3.32
N LEU A 65 1.05 0.17 -4.28
CA LEU A 65 0.71 0.29 -5.70
C LEU A 65 -0.76 -0.08 -5.95
N TRP A 66 -1.23 -1.17 -5.35
CA TRP A 66 -2.64 -1.53 -5.43
C TRP A 66 -3.56 -0.46 -4.84
N LEU A 67 -3.19 0.16 -3.71
CA LEU A 67 -3.94 1.26 -3.11
C LEU A 67 -3.91 2.52 -3.99
N GLU A 68 -2.78 2.82 -4.61
CA GLU A 68 -2.64 3.93 -5.56
C GLU A 68 -3.64 3.79 -6.72
N ASP A 69 -3.69 2.60 -7.32
CA ASP A 69 -4.53 2.32 -8.49
C ASP A 69 -6.02 2.30 -8.13
N VAL A 70 -6.39 1.75 -6.96
CA VAL A 70 -7.79 1.63 -6.53
C VAL A 70 -8.36 2.93 -5.97
N LEU A 71 -7.57 3.66 -5.17
CA LEU A 71 -8.04 4.90 -4.54
C LEU A 71 -7.85 6.11 -5.46
N GLY A 72 -6.83 6.08 -6.31
CA GLY A 72 -6.37 7.22 -7.10
C GLY A 72 -5.50 8.18 -6.28
N THR A 73 -4.49 8.74 -6.94
CA THR A 73 -3.48 9.61 -6.31
C THR A 73 -4.04 10.93 -5.77
N GLY A 74 -5.21 11.37 -6.25
CA GLY A 74 -5.91 12.56 -5.75
C GLY A 74 -6.87 12.31 -4.58
N SER A 75 -7.02 11.06 -4.14
CA SER A 75 -7.93 10.74 -3.04
C SER A 75 -7.40 11.24 -1.69
N LYS A 76 -8.34 11.51 -0.76
CA LYS A 76 -8.02 11.87 0.61
C LYS A 76 -7.24 10.76 1.30
N GLU A 77 -7.69 9.51 1.13
CA GLU A 77 -7.06 8.33 1.71
C GLU A 77 -5.61 8.16 1.26
N TRP A 78 -5.33 8.27 -0.05
CA TRP A 78 -3.98 8.19 -0.58
C TRP A 78 -3.09 9.32 -0.06
N THR A 79 -3.58 10.56 -0.13
CA THR A 79 -2.82 11.74 0.30
C THR A 79 -2.45 11.66 1.78
N GLU A 80 -3.41 11.25 2.63
CA GLU A 80 -3.15 11.05 4.05
C GLU A 80 -2.16 9.91 4.32
N LEU A 81 -2.23 8.80 3.56
CA LEU A 81 -1.30 7.69 3.71
C LEU A 81 0.13 8.09 3.32
N MET A 82 0.30 8.82 2.22
CA MET A 82 1.62 9.27 1.76
C MET A 82 2.27 10.29 2.71
N ALA A 83 1.46 11.04 3.46
CA ALA A 83 1.94 11.99 4.47
C ALA A 83 2.15 11.37 5.87
N ALA A 84 1.60 10.18 6.13
CA ALA A 84 1.71 9.51 7.43
C ALA A 84 3.14 9.01 7.70
N ASP A 85 3.42 8.71 8.97
CA ASP A 85 4.62 8.00 9.42
C ASP A 85 5.92 8.64 8.87
N GLU A 86 6.01 9.97 9.01
CA GLU A 86 7.11 10.80 8.51
C GLU A 86 7.40 10.63 7.00
N GLY A 87 6.35 10.34 6.23
CA GLY A 87 6.41 10.10 4.80
C GLY A 87 7.09 8.79 4.41
N ARG A 88 7.19 7.81 5.33
CA ARG A 88 7.83 6.51 5.04
C ARG A 88 7.29 5.87 3.77
N TRP A 89 5.97 5.77 3.65
CA TRP A 89 5.33 5.07 2.54
C TRP A 89 5.60 5.75 1.21
N ALA A 90 5.63 7.09 1.21
CA ALA A 90 6.02 7.87 0.04
C ALA A 90 7.48 7.63 -0.35
N LYS A 91 8.40 7.65 0.62
CA LYS A 91 9.83 7.34 0.40
C LYS A 91 10.01 5.92 -0.15
N LEU A 92 9.27 4.94 0.38
CA LEU A 92 9.32 3.56 -0.12
C LEU A 92 8.83 3.49 -1.57
N ALA A 93 7.69 4.12 -1.87
CA ALA A 93 7.15 4.16 -3.22
C ALA A 93 8.12 4.82 -4.21
N GLU A 94 8.79 5.89 -3.79
CA GLU A 94 9.81 6.57 -4.60
C GLU A 94 11.00 5.65 -4.92
N MET A 95 11.50 4.88 -3.95
CA MET A 95 12.61 3.93 -4.18
C MET A 95 12.27 2.86 -5.23
N PHE A 96 10.99 2.47 -5.30
CA PHE A 96 10.52 1.42 -6.20
C PHE A 96 9.98 1.93 -7.54
N LEU A 97 9.83 3.24 -7.73
CA LEU A 97 9.21 3.83 -8.92
C LEU A 97 9.87 3.39 -10.23
N LYS A 98 11.21 3.21 -10.24
CA LYS A 98 11.95 2.74 -11.42
C LYS A 98 11.57 1.32 -11.89
N TRP A 99 10.94 0.53 -11.03
CA TRP A 99 10.44 -0.82 -11.35
C TRP A 99 8.92 -0.86 -11.55
N LYS A 100 8.22 0.27 -11.42
CA LYS A 100 6.79 0.40 -11.73
C LYS A 100 6.61 0.46 -13.25
N VAL A 101 6.75 -0.69 -13.91
CA VAL A 101 6.64 -0.80 -15.36
C VAL A 101 5.76 -1.99 -15.70
N VAL A 102 4.82 -1.77 -16.62
CA VAL A 102 4.13 -2.86 -17.33
C VAL A 102 4.80 -2.95 -18.70
N ASP A 103 5.28 -4.14 -19.05
CA ASP A 103 5.93 -4.37 -20.34
C ASP A 103 4.91 -4.40 -21.49
N GLU A 104 5.41 -4.39 -22.73
CA GLU A 104 4.55 -4.38 -23.92
C GLU A 104 3.64 -5.61 -24.01
N GLU A 105 4.08 -6.76 -23.48
CA GLU A 105 3.26 -7.96 -23.43
C GLU A 105 2.15 -7.82 -22.37
N GLY A 106 2.48 -7.35 -21.17
CA GLY A 106 1.51 -7.05 -20.12
C GLY A 106 0.42 -6.07 -20.58
N LEU A 107 0.79 -5.01 -21.31
CA LEU A 107 -0.16 -4.02 -21.84
C LEU A 107 -1.19 -4.60 -22.82
N LYS A 108 -0.87 -5.69 -23.53
CA LYS A 108 -1.81 -6.35 -24.45
C LYS A 108 -2.88 -7.17 -23.73
N SER A 109 -2.70 -7.42 -22.44
CA SER A 109 -3.58 -8.25 -21.61
C SER A 109 -4.56 -7.46 -20.74
N VAL A 110 -4.47 -6.12 -20.76
CA VAL A 110 -5.33 -5.20 -19.99
C VAL A 110 -6.56 -4.78 -20.79
#